data_AF-A0A838NXS3-F1
#
_entry.id   AF-A0A838NXS3-F1
#
_cell.length_a   1.000
_cell.length_b   1.000
_cell.length_c   1.000
_cell.angle_alpha   90.00
_cell.angle_beta   90.00
_cell.angle_gamma   90.00
#
_symmetry.space_group_name_H-M   'P 1'
#
loop_
_entity.id
_entity.type
_entity.pdbx_description
1 polymer ?
#
loop_
_entity_poly.entity_id
_entity_poly.type
_entity_poly.pdbx_seq_one_letter_code
_entity_poly.pdbx_strand_id
1 'polypeptide(L)' 'MRRIAVLGAGSWGTTLANLLAAKGEQVCLWAFEPEVVAAINQTHENTAFLPGVALAPELRAVTDPGEAVAGAE' A
#
# COMPACT_ATOMS: atom_id res chain seq x y z
N MET A 1 -7.80 -15.58 1.78
CA MET A 1 -7.51 -14.19 2.15
C MET A 1 -6.36 -14.24 3.14
N ARG A 2 -5.18 -13.86 2.69
CA ARG A 2 -3.97 -13.72 3.51
C ARG A 2 -3.77 -12.24 3.85
N ARG A 3 -3.10 -11.98 4.96
CA ARG A 3 -2.62 -10.64 5.31
C ARG A 3 -1.18 -10.51 4.82
N ILE A 4 -0.94 -9.54 3.95
CA ILE A 4 0.36 -9.34 3.31
C ILE A 4 0.85 -7.94 3.64
N ALA A 5 2.06 -7.87 4.18
CA ALA A 5 2.78 -6.62 4.37
C ALA A 5 3.71 -6.38 3.18
N VAL A 6 3.64 -5.19 2.58
CA VAL A 6 4.63 -4.73 1.60
C VAL A 6 5.42 -3.60 2.24
N LEU A 7 6.72 -3.81 2.44
CA LEU A 7 7.60 -2.84 3.06
C LEU A 7 8.29 -1.99 2.00
N GLY A 8 7.77 -0.78 1.79
CA GLY A 8 8.31 0.23 0.89
C GLY A 8 7.32 0.64 -0.19
N ALA A 9 6.91 1.91 -0.16
CA ALA A 9 5.93 2.49 -1.10
C ALA A 9 6.56 3.16 -2.32
N GLY A 10 7.69 2.63 -2.82
CA GLY A 10 8.22 3.01 -4.13
C GLY A 10 7.32 2.54 -5.28
N SER A 11 7.73 2.80 -6.51
CA SER A 11 6.98 2.42 -7.72
C SER A 11 6.62 0.92 -7.75
N TRP A 12 7.61 0.05 -7.53
CA TRP A 12 7.38 -1.40 -7.55
C TRP A 12 6.64 -1.92 -6.32
N GLY A 13 6.94 -1.41 -5.12
CA GLY A 13 6.23 -1.81 -3.90
C GLY A 13 4.75 -1.45 -3.96
N THR A 14 4.43 -0.25 -4.44
CA THR A 14 3.04 0.17 -4.70
C THR A 14 2.39 -0.69 -5.77
N THR A 15 3.09 -1.00 -6.87
CA THR A 15 2.57 -1.87 -7.94
C THR A 15 2.24 -3.27 -7.43
N LEU A 16 3.15 -3.89 -6.67
CA LEU A 16 2.95 -5.22 -6.09
C LEU A 16 1.80 -5.21 -5.07
N ALA A 17 1.77 -4.23 -4.18
CA ALA A 17 0.72 -4.09 -3.19
C ALA A 17 -0.66 -3.93 -3.85
N ASN A 18 -0.74 -3.11 -4.90
CA ASN A 18 -1.94 -2.91 -5.69
C ASN A 18 -2.42 -4.20 -6.37
N LEU A 19 -1.50 -4.92 -7.04
CA LEU A 19 -1.80 -6.19 -7.69
C LEU A 19 -2.37 -7.21 -6.71
N LEU A 20 -1.80 -7.31 -5.50
CA LEU A 20 -2.24 -8.25 -4.48
C LEU A 20 -3.60 -7.85 -3.89
N ALA A 21 -3.81 -6.56 -3.63
CA ALA A 21 -5.09 -6.04 -3.16
C ALA A 21 -6.21 -6.27 -4.19
N ALA A 22 -5.94 -5.99 -5.47
CA ALA A 22 -6.88 -6.24 -6.57
C ALA A 22 -7.22 -7.73 -6.76
N LYS A 23 -6.37 -8.64 -6.28
CA LYS A 23 -6.64 -10.09 -6.24
C LYS A 23 -7.45 -10.53 -5.01
N GLY A 24 -7.85 -9.60 -4.15
CA GLY A 24 -8.67 -9.85 -2.96
C GLY A 24 -7.89 -10.26 -1.72
N GLU A 25 -6.57 -10.06 -1.68
CA GLU A 25 -5.77 -10.25 -0.46
C GLU A 25 -5.84 -8.99 0.43
N GLN A 26 -5.65 -9.15 1.74
CA GLN A 26 -5.58 -8.00 2.65
C GLN A 26 -4.16 -7.45 2.66
N VAL A 27 -3.95 -6.29 2.07
CA VAL A 27 -2.59 -5.73 1.89
C VAL A 27 -2.41 -4.47 2.73
N CYS A 28 -1.33 -4.45 3.51
CA CYS A 28 -0.85 -3.26 4.19
C CYS A 28 0.49 -2.82 3.61
N LEU A 29 0.54 -1.60 3.06
CA LEU A 29 1.73 -1.01 2.46
C LEU A 29 2.38 -0.02 3.42
N TRP A 30 3.63 -0.28 3.81
CA TRP A 30 4.39 0.69 4.58
C TRP A 30 5.03 1.75 3.67
N ALA A 31 4.87 3.02 4.01
CA ALA A 31 5.57 4.14 3.43
C ALA A 31 6.25 4.97 4.53
N PHE A 32 7.44 5.51 4.25
CA PHE A 32 8.14 6.37 5.20
C PHE A 32 7.50 7.76 5.28
N GLU A 33 7.07 8.28 4.13
CA GLU A 33 6.48 9.60 3.94
C GLU A 33 4.97 9.61 4.28
N PRO A 34 4.52 10.36 5.29
CA PRO A 34 3.10 10.44 5.67
C PRO A 34 2.19 10.95 4.54
N GLU A 35 2.69 11.82 3.67
CA GLU A 35 1.95 12.33 2.50
C GLU A 35 1.64 11.24 1.48
N VAL A 36 2.54 10.24 1.32
CA VAL A 36 2.30 9.08 0.46
C VAL A 36 1.21 8.21 1.06
N VAL A 37 1.25 7.99 2.38
CA VAL A 37 0.20 7.26 3.09
C VAL A 37 -1.15 7.95 2.93
N ALA A 38 -1.20 9.27 3.10
CA ALA A 38 -2.42 10.05 2.94
C ALA A 38 -2.96 9.96 1.51
N ALA A 39 -2.12 10.13 0.49
CA ALA A 39 -2.53 10.05 -0.92
C ALA A 39 -3.11 8.66 -1.24
N ILE A 40 -2.41 7.58 -0.86
CA ILE A 40 -2.89 6.21 -1.12
C ILE A 40 -4.23 5.95 -0.43
N ASN A 41 -4.39 6.38 0.83
CA ASN A 41 -5.62 6.09 1.59
C ASN A 41 -6.81 6.99 1.22
N GLN A 42 -6.56 8.22 0.73
CA GLN A 42 -7.63 9.19 0.46
C GLN A 42 -8.00 9.25 -1.02
N THR A 43 -7.02 9.15 -1.91
CA THR A 43 -7.21 9.30 -3.36
C THR A 43 -6.95 8.01 -4.11
N HIS A 44 -6.50 6.94 -3.44
CA HIS A 44 -6.12 5.67 -4.07
C HIS A 44 -5.14 5.88 -5.22
N GLU A 45 -4.14 6.74 -4.99
CA GLU A 45 -3.05 6.99 -5.93
C GLU A 45 -1.77 7.31 -5.15
N ASN A 46 -0.64 6.76 -5.59
CA ASN A 46 0.68 7.17 -5.10
C ASN A 46 1.28 8.18 -6.08
N THR A 47 0.91 9.44 -5.96
CA THR A 47 1.31 10.50 -6.90
C THR A 47 2.82 10.74 -6.93
N ALA A 48 3.54 10.41 -5.85
CA ALA A 48 4.98 10.59 -5.75
C ALA A 48 5.76 9.52 -6.52
N PHE A 49 5.32 8.25 -6.44
CA PHE A 49 6.11 7.11 -6.93
C PHE A 49 5.43 6.28 -8.02
N LEU A 50 4.12 6.48 -8.26
CA LEU A 50 3.35 5.79 -9.31
C LEU A 50 2.20 6.70 -9.83
N PRO A 51 2.53 7.87 -10.41
CA PRO A 51 1.52 8.85 -10.83
C PRO A 51 0.64 8.33 -11.99
N GLY A 52 -0.63 8.70 -11.95
CA GLY A 52 -1.64 8.38 -12.97
C GLY A 52 -2.22 6.96 -12.86
N VAL A 53 -1.85 6.18 -11.83
CA VAL A 53 -2.33 4.82 -11.64
C VAL A 53 -3.30 4.76 -10.46
N ALA A 54 -4.56 4.43 -10.76
CA ALA A 54 -5.55 4.13 -9.74
C ALA A 54 -5.20 2.83 -9.01
N LEU A 55 -5.19 2.90 -7.68
CA LEU A 55 -4.93 1.78 -6.79
C LEU A 55 -6.24 1.13 -6.35
N ALA A 56 -6.17 -0.14 -5.98
CA ALA A 56 -7.30 -0.88 -5.44
C ALA A 56 -7.84 -0.18 -4.18
N PRO A 57 -9.16 0.00 -4.03
CA PRO A 57 -9.74 0.73 -2.91
C PRO A 57 -9.50 0.04 -1.55
N GLU A 58 -9.23 -1.27 -1.56
CA GLU A 58 -8.90 -2.06 -0.37
C GLU A 58 -7.42 -1.94 0.04
N LEU A 59 -6.55 -1.35 -0.79
CA LEU A 59 -5.15 -1.15 -0.44
C LEU A 59 -5.04 -0.07 0.63
N ARG A 60 -4.48 -0.45 1.80
CA ARG A 60 -4.20 0.47 2.90
C ARG A 60 -2.71 0.73 3.04
N ALA A 61 -2.33 1.99 3.23
CA ALA A 61 -0.97 2.39 3.58
C ALA A 61 -0.86 2.84 5.04
N VAL A 62 0.31 2.67 5.64
CA VAL A 62 0.63 3.06 7.03
C VAL A 62 2.06 3.60 7.14
N THR A 63 2.31 4.46 8.13
CA THR A 63 3.65 5.04 8.39
C THR A 63 4.49 4.21 9.36
N ASP A 64 3.85 3.39 10.20
CA ASP A 64 4.55 2.51 11.13
C ASP A 64 4.80 1.13 10.50
N PRO A 65 6.06 0.68 10.37
CA PRO A 65 6.32 -0.65 9.84
C PRO A 65 5.84 -1.77 10.77
N GLY A 66 5.70 -1.50 12.08
CA GLY A 66 5.13 -2.44 13.05
C GLY A 66 3.65 -2.73 12.77
N GLU A 67 2.86 -1.68 12.52
CA GLU A 67 1.47 -1.79 12.06
C GLU A 67 1.38 -2.57 10.73
N ALA A 68 2.28 -2.32 9.78
CA ALA A 68 2.25 -2.97 8.47
C ALA A 68 2.42 -4.49 8.55
N VAL A 69 3.34 -4.97 9.42
CA VAL A 69 3.62 -6.41 9.56
C VAL A 69 2.71 -7.13 10.55
N ALA A 70 1.85 -6.39 11.27
CA ALA A 70 1.00 -6.95 12.30
C ALA A 70 0.01 -8.00 11.74
N GLY A 71 0.31 -9.28 12.00
CA GLY A 71 -0.51 -10.40 11.56
C GLY A 71 -0.38 -10.74 10.08
N ALA A 72 0.68 -10.29 9.41
CA ALA A 72 1.03 -10.73 8.06
C ALA A 72 1.59 -12.17 8.08
N GLU A 73 1.29 -12.96 7.04
CA GLU A 73 1.65 -14.39 6.89
C GLU A 73 2.27 -14.71 5.53
#